data_AF-A0A8H7WRF6-F1
#
_entry.id   AF-A0A8H7WRF6-F1
#
_cell.length_a   1.000
_cell.length_b   1.000
_cell.length_c   1.000
_cell.angle_alpha   90.00
_cell.angle_beta   90.00
_cell.angle_gamma   90.00
#
_symmetry.space_group_name_H-M   'P 1'
#
loop_
_entity.id
_entity.type
_entity.pdbx_description
1 polymer ?
#
loop_
_entity_poly.entity_id
_entity_poly.type
_entity_poly.pdbx_seq_one_letter_code
_entity_poly.pdbx_strand_id
1 'polypeptide(L)'
;MMLSSHIKWLIVGNAAACYPSSVATSSRELVLSRKQADPANDEETLIAIIESLTACQVTVHSGVLADRFSTPTPFLGTLRESVLVPHFNTAMDTAIDLSDASKALDLSNIRFQLIRLEDTITFHLIERVQFPLNGTIYKAGALKIPNSDLSFLDWTLREREKLDSLIRRFESPDEYPFFQESLQKPILQPLHYPKILHKNNVNVNEKIKKSYIEHFLPAACADFGREDRGETEENYGSSATADIACLQALSRRIHFGKFVAESKFQSEKDKFTKLIQAGDRDGIGAAITNEAVEKKVLERLGLKARTYGTDPSIGADGQGKINVDAVVAMYKDFVIPLTKEVEVEYLMQRLE
;
A
#
# COMPACT_ATOMS: atom_id res chain seq x y z
N MET A 1 -29.70 -47.36 9.82
CA MET A 1 -28.84 -48.47 9.34
C MET A 1 -29.05 -48.59 7.84
N MET A 2 -27.98 -48.38 7.04
CA MET A 2 -27.65 -48.96 5.72
C MET A 2 -28.75 -49.08 4.64
N LEU A 3 -28.54 -48.88 3.34
CA LEU A 3 -27.40 -48.52 2.48
C LEU A 3 -28.01 -48.24 1.08
N SER A 4 -27.37 -47.35 0.31
CA SER A 4 -27.05 -47.48 -1.13
C SER A 4 -28.04 -48.09 -2.13
N SER A 5 -28.24 -47.43 -3.29
CA SER A 5 -27.68 -47.84 -4.60
C SER A 5 -28.39 -47.17 -5.79
N HIS A 6 -27.68 -47.14 -6.94
CA HIS A 6 -28.05 -46.78 -8.33
C HIS A 6 -27.60 -45.36 -8.69
N ILE A 7 -26.60 -45.18 -9.57
CA ILE A 7 -26.66 -45.46 -11.01
C ILE A 7 -25.32 -45.96 -11.57
N LYS A 8 -25.40 -46.89 -12.53
CA LYS A 8 -24.31 -47.53 -13.28
C LYS A 8 -24.54 -47.30 -14.80
N TRP A 9 -23.55 -46.69 -15.46
CA TRP A 9 -22.93 -46.98 -16.78
C TRP A 9 -23.73 -47.32 -18.07
N LEU A 10 -23.30 -46.68 -19.17
CA LEU A 10 -23.02 -47.20 -20.54
C LEU A 10 -22.25 -46.07 -21.29
N ILE A 11 -20.96 -46.08 -21.69
CA ILE A 11 -20.09 -46.87 -22.61
C ILE A 11 -20.60 -47.04 -24.05
N VAL A 12 -19.89 -46.45 -25.03
CA VAL A 12 -19.18 -47.03 -26.22
C VAL A 12 -18.30 -45.89 -26.83
N GLY A 13 -17.03 -46.02 -27.25
CA GLY A 13 -16.16 -47.17 -27.46
C GLY A 13 -14.69 -46.79 -27.81
N ASN A 14 -13.84 -47.82 -27.70
CA ASN A 14 -12.46 -48.05 -28.20
C ASN A 14 -12.23 -47.67 -29.68
N ALA A 15 -11.03 -47.64 -30.29
CA ALA A 15 -9.59 -47.60 -29.96
C ALA A 15 -8.83 -47.77 -31.31
N ALA A 16 -7.66 -47.15 -31.50
CA ALA A 16 -6.51 -47.56 -32.36
C ALA A 16 -5.56 -46.35 -32.56
N ALA A 17 -4.35 -46.30 -31.99
CA ALA A 17 -3.09 -46.94 -32.38
C ALA A 17 -2.33 -46.22 -33.52
N CYS A 18 -1.15 -45.64 -33.21
CA CYS A 18 0.12 -45.68 -33.99
C CYS A 18 1.19 -44.68 -33.45
N TYR A 19 2.32 -45.19 -32.97
CA TYR A 19 3.66 -44.54 -32.99
C TYR A 19 4.35 -44.90 -34.34
N PRO A 20 5.46 -44.27 -34.85
CA PRO A 20 6.61 -43.75 -34.09
C PRO A 20 7.37 -42.49 -34.63
N SER A 21 8.39 -42.07 -33.84
CA SER A 21 9.68 -41.42 -34.21
C SER A 21 9.74 -40.02 -34.85
N SER A 22 10.46 -39.08 -34.21
CA SER A 22 11.82 -38.66 -34.63
C SER A 22 12.36 -37.49 -33.80
N VAL A 23 13.62 -37.63 -33.41
CA VAL A 23 14.53 -36.65 -32.82
C VAL A 23 14.80 -35.50 -33.80
N ALA A 24 14.82 -34.25 -33.32
CA ALA A 24 15.61 -33.17 -33.92
C ALA A 24 15.81 -32.02 -32.91
N THR A 25 16.94 -32.09 -32.22
CA THR A 25 17.65 -30.95 -31.63
C THR A 25 18.01 -29.95 -32.74
N SER A 26 17.67 -28.67 -32.58
CA SER A 26 18.29 -27.60 -33.35
C SER A 26 18.46 -26.37 -32.46
N SER A 27 19.66 -26.28 -31.90
CA SER A 27 20.27 -25.03 -31.47
C SER A 27 20.32 -24.08 -32.66
N ARG A 28 19.67 -22.92 -32.56
CA ARG A 28 19.93 -21.78 -33.44
C ARG A 28 20.65 -20.72 -32.64
N GLU A 29 21.97 -20.72 -32.79
CA GLU A 29 22.80 -19.54 -32.67
C GLU A 29 22.25 -18.44 -33.59
N LEU A 30 21.93 -17.27 -33.03
CA LEU A 30 21.68 -16.06 -33.80
C LEU A 30 22.90 -15.17 -33.67
N VAL A 31 23.71 -15.22 -34.72
CA VAL A 31 24.82 -14.34 -35.03
C VAL A 31 24.31 -12.90 -35.12
N LEU A 32 24.70 -12.06 -34.17
CA LEU A 32 24.50 -10.60 -34.26
C LEU A 32 25.59 -10.00 -35.15
N SER A 33 25.16 -9.55 -36.32
CA SER A 33 25.94 -8.73 -37.24
C SER A 33 26.31 -7.39 -36.58
N ARG A 34 27.61 -7.08 -36.54
CA ARG A 34 28.16 -5.79 -36.13
C ARG A 34 27.59 -4.67 -37.03
N LYS A 35 26.71 -3.86 -36.47
CA LYS A 35 26.58 -2.45 -36.85
C LYS A 35 27.10 -1.59 -35.69
N GLN A 36 28.01 -0.71 -36.02
CA GLN A 36 28.66 0.26 -35.15
C GLN A 36 27.61 1.28 -34.72
N ALA A 37 27.32 1.38 -33.41
CA ALA A 37 26.44 2.39 -32.84
C ALA A 37 27.07 2.97 -31.56
N ASP A 38 27.05 4.30 -31.47
CA ASP A 38 27.65 5.17 -30.46
C ASP A 38 27.13 4.88 -29.03
N PRO A 39 27.98 4.86 -27.98
CA PRO A 39 27.55 4.62 -26.61
C PRO A 39 27.11 5.93 -25.95
N ALA A 40 26.01 6.50 -26.42
CA ALA A 40 25.25 7.49 -25.68
C ALA A 40 23.84 7.51 -26.23
N ASN A 41 22.88 7.15 -25.37
CA ASN A 41 21.44 7.30 -25.58
C ASN A 41 20.75 6.14 -26.35
N ASP A 42 20.44 5.03 -25.65
CA ASP A 42 19.23 4.25 -25.97
C ASP A 42 18.82 3.34 -24.79
N GLU A 43 17.65 3.63 -24.21
CA GLU A 43 17.05 2.97 -23.04
C GLU A 43 16.55 1.54 -23.37
N GLU A 44 16.33 1.24 -24.66
CA GLU A 44 15.88 -0.08 -25.14
C GLU A 44 16.96 -1.18 -25.04
N THR A 45 18.25 -0.83 -25.14
CA THR A 45 19.33 -1.82 -25.05
C THR A 45 19.56 -2.31 -23.62
N LEU A 46 19.28 -1.45 -22.64
CA LEU A 46 19.34 -1.78 -21.21
C LEU A 46 18.18 -2.71 -20.79
N ILE A 47 16.99 -2.52 -21.36
CA ILE A 47 15.83 -3.37 -21.10
C ILE A 47 16.06 -4.79 -21.64
N ALA A 48 16.60 -4.93 -22.86
CA ALA A 48 16.90 -6.24 -23.45
C ALA A 48 17.97 -7.04 -22.66
N ILE A 49 18.95 -6.36 -22.04
CA ILE A 49 19.95 -7.02 -21.19
C ILE A 49 19.33 -7.48 -19.86
N ILE A 50 18.44 -6.67 -19.26
CA ILE A 50 17.74 -7.00 -18.01
C ILE A 50 16.77 -8.17 -18.19
N GLU A 51 16.05 -8.23 -19.31
CA GLU A 51 15.13 -9.33 -19.64
C GLU A 51 15.87 -10.67 -19.89
N SER A 52 17.07 -10.61 -20.46
CA SER A 52 17.91 -11.82 -20.66
C SER A 52 18.44 -12.40 -19.34
N LEU A 53 18.65 -11.57 -18.32
CA LEU A 53 19.18 -11.99 -17.02
C LEU A 53 18.08 -12.56 -16.10
N THR A 54 16.83 -12.15 -16.26
CA THR A 54 15.69 -12.67 -15.48
C THR A 54 15.21 -14.04 -15.96
N ALA A 55 15.41 -14.39 -17.23
CA ALA A 55 15.07 -15.71 -17.77
C ALA A 55 16.01 -16.84 -17.27
N CYS A 56 17.20 -16.52 -16.75
CA CYS A 56 18.18 -17.51 -16.29
C CYS A 56 18.01 -17.95 -14.82
N GLN A 57 17.13 -17.30 -14.05
CA GLN A 57 16.96 -17.58 -12.61
C GLN A 57 15.77 -18.48 -12.25
N VAL A 58 14.98 -18.94 -13.22
CA VAL A 58 13.83 -19.84 -12.97
C VAL A 58 14.11 -21.22 -13.56
N THR A 59 15.11 -21.93 -13.05
CA THR A 59 15.19 -23.40 -13.23
C THR A 59 16.01 -24.08 -12.13
N VAL A 60 15.61 -24.02 -10.86
CA VAL A 60 16.04 -25.04 -9.87
C VAL A 60 14.96 -25.23 -8.79
N HIS A 61 14.12 -26.26 -8.92
CA HIS A 61 13.91 -27.26 -7.87
C HIS A 61 12.75 -28.22 -8.20
N SER A 62 13.11 -29.43 -8.60
CA SER A 62 12.31 -30.64 -8.32
C SER A 62 13.21 -31.87 -8.52
N GLY A 63 13.57 -32.53 -7.42
CA GLY A 63 14.40 -33.73 -7.42
C GLY A 63 14.41 -34.40 -6.05
N VAL A 64 13.60 -35.44 -5.92
CA VAL A 64 13.52 -36.39 -4.79
C VAL A 64 14.74 -37.30 -4.77
N LEU A 65 15.29 -37.64 -3.59
CA LEU A 65 15.81 -38.98 -3.27
C LEU A 65 16.16 -39.13 -1.77
N ALA A 66 15.79 -40.29 -1.23
CA ALA A 66 16.08 -40.79 0.10
C ALA A 66 17.52 -41.33 0.20
N ASP A 67 18.15 -41.32 1.39
CA ASP A 67 18.47 -42.55 2.15
C ASP A 67 19.11 -42.27 3.52
N ARG A 68 19.09 -43.29 4.39
CA ARG A 68 19.48 -43.34 5.82
C ARG A 68 20.98 -43.58 6.07
N PHE A 69 21.47 -43.13 7.25
CA PHE A 69 22.26 -43.85 8.29
C PHE A 69 23.46 -43.10 8.93
N SER A 70 23.48 -43.16 10.28
CA SER A 70 24.61 -43.26 11.23
C SER A 70 25.51 -42.07 11.60
N THR A 71 25.65 -41.88 12.92
CA THR A 71 26.54 -41.00 13.74
C THR A 71 27.97 -41.60 13.91
N PRO A 72 28.91 -41.02 14.71
CA PRO A 72 29.60 -39.71 14.60
C PRO A 72 31.17 -39.77 14.78
N THR A 73 31.83 -38.59 14.63
CA THR A 73 33.19 -38.17 15.12
C THR A 73 34.48 -38.51 14.31
N PRO A 74 35.65 -37.88 14.59
CA PRO A 74 36.03 -36.49 14.27
C PRO A 74 37.42 -36.40 13.59
N PHE A 75 37.78 -35.37 12.80
CA PHE A 75 39.21 -35.07 12.55
C PHE A 75 39.49 -33.63 12.08
N LEU A 76 40.60 -33.09 12.57
CA LEU A 76 41.17 -31.76 12.35
C LEU A 76 41.41 -31.42 10.88
N GLY A 77 41.24 -30.13 10.53
CA GLY A 77 41.73 -29.58 9.27
C GLY A 77 41.48 -28.08 9.13
N THR A 78 42.42 -27.27 9.61
CA THR A 78 42.52 -25.83 9.36
C THR A 78 42.66 -25.52 7.87
N LEU A 79 41.67 -24.85 7.28
CA LEU A 79 41.87 -23.95 6.13
C LEU A 79 40.99 -22.72 6.36
N ARG A 80 41.67 -21.60 6.66
CA ARG A 80 41.05 -20.29 6.85
C ARG A 80 40.90 -19.66 5.46
N GLU A 81 39.85 -20.04 4.75
CA GLU A 81 39.43 -19.30 3.55
C GLU A 81 38.71 -18.03 4.02
N SER A 82 39.39 -16.90 3.84
CA SER A 82 38.80 -15.58 3.95
C SER A 82 37.83 -15.38 2.80
N VAL A 83 36.60 -15.88 2.97
CA VAL A 83 35.49 -15.51 2.10
C VAL A 83 35.24 -14.03 2.34
N LEU A 84 35.68 -13.20 1.40
CA LEU A 84 35.18 -11.84 1.22
C LEU A 84 33.69 -11.98 0.92
N VAL A 85 32.87 -11.92 1.97
CA VAL A 85 31.43 -11.75 1.84
C VAL A 85 31.25 -10.45 1.06
N PRO A 86 30.70 -10.49 -0.16
CA PRO A 86 30.35 -9.27 -0.87
C PRO A 86 29.47 -8.47 0.09
N HIS A 87 29.89 -7.24 0.39
CA HIS A 87 29.03 -6.29 1.07
C HIS A 87 27.86 -6.02 0.13
N PHE A 88 26.84 -6.87 0.22
CA PHE A 88 25.54 -6.58 -0.33
C PHE A 88 25.14 -5.26 0.32
N ASN A 89 25.02 -4.23 -0.49
CA ASN A 89 24.50 -2.95 -0.06
C ASN A 89 23.06 -3.23 0.42
N THR A 90 22.90 -3.43 1.72
CA THR A 90 21.64 -3.75 2.40
C THR A 90 20.77 -2.50 2.54
N ALA A 91 20.68 -1.70 1.48
CA ALA A 91 19.54 -0.83 1.27
C ALA A 91 18.38 -1.73 0.80
N MET A 92 17.92 -2.63 1.67
CA MET A 92 16.62 -3.26 1.50
C MET A 92 15.56 -2.15 1.43
N ASP A 93 14.51 -2.40 0.64
CA ASP A 93 13.23 -1.67 0.55
C ASP A 93 12.48 -1.62 1.91
N THR A 94 13.13 -1.17 2.98
CA THR A 94 12.52 -1.07 4.30
C THR A 94 11.68 0.20 4.39
N ALA A 95 10.63 0.13 5.22
CA ALA A 95 9.88 1.31 5.62
C ALA A 95 10.84 2.38 6.19
N ILE A 96 10.44 3.67 6.16
CA ILE A 96 11.26 4.75 6.76
C ILE A 96 11.65 4.34 8.17
N ASP A 97 12.94 4.44 8.44
CA ASP A 97 13.49 4.26 9.76
C ASP A 97 13.16 5.48 10.63
N LEU A 98 12.03 5.39 11.34
CA LEU A 98 11.58 6.41 12.29
C LEU A 98 12.43 6.44 13.56
N SER A 99 13.43 5.57 13.71
CA SER A 99 14.40 5.64 14.81
C SER A 99 15.59 6.56 14.51
N ASP A 100 15.72 7.05 13.28
CA ASP A 100 16.76 7.98 12.83
C ASP A 100 16.12 9.23 12.20
N ALA A 101 16.25 10.38 12.88
CA ALA A 101 15.67 11.64 12.43
C ALA A 101 16.24 12.11 11.09
N SER A 102 17.51 11.83 10.78
CA SER A 102 18.11 12.23 9.51
C SER A 102 17.50 11.48 8.33
N LYS A 103 17.26 10.17 8.50
CA LYS A 103 16.60 9.34 7.49
C LYS A 103 15.12 9.64 7.38
N ALA A 104 14.45 9.92 8.49
CA ALA A 104 13.02 10.23 8.51
C ALA A 104 12.69 11.57 7.84
N LEU A 105 13.63 12.54 7.87
CA LEU A 105 13.47 13.86 7.26
C LEU A 105 14.12 13.99 5.87
N ASP A 106 14.74 12.93 5.35
CA ASP A 106 15.25 12.92 3.98
C ASP A 106 14.10 12.90 2.97
N LEU A 107 14.11 13.87 2.04
CA LEU A 107 13.03 14.03 1.05
C LEU A 107 12.91 12.82 0.10
N SER A 108 14.01 12.12 -0.18
CA SER A 108 13.99 10.95 -1.06
C SER A 108 13.29 9.78 -0.38
N ASN A 109 13.61 9.54 0.89
CA ASN A 109 12.94 8.56 1.73
C ASN A 109 11.44 8.89 1.91
N ILE A 110 11.12 10.14 2.21
CA ILE A 110 9.73 10.62 2.34
C ILE A 110 8.97 10.34 1.03
N ARG A 111 9.53 10.74 -0.11
CA ARG A 111 8.91 10.50 -1.42
C ARG A 111 8.69 9.02 -1.67
N PHE A 112 9.65 8.17 -1.33
CA PHE A 112 9.51 6.72 -1.47
C PHE A 112 8.35 6.18 -0.62
N GLN A 113 8.18 6.60 0.63
CA GLN A 113 7.03 6.17 1.44
C GLN A 113 5.70 6.69 0.91
N LEU A 114 5.65 7.93 0.42
CA LEU A 114 4.43 8.46 -0.20
C LEU A 114 4.02 7.62 -1.41
N ILE A 115 4.98 7.20 -2.24
CA ILE A 115 4.73 6.32 -3.40
C ILE A 115 4.25 4.94 -2.95
N ARG A 116 4.83 4.36 -1.89
CA ARG A 116 4.38 3.07 -1.33
C ARG A 116 2.96 3.17 -0.76
N LEU A 117 2.64 4.26 -0.08
CA LEU A 117 1.30 4.49 0.46
C LEU A 117 0.26 4.65 -0.65
N GLU A 118 0.62 5.19 -1.82
CA GLU A 118 -0.27 5.18 -2.99
C GLU A 118 -0.69 3.75 -3.39
N ASP A 119 0.25 2.79 -3.35
CA ASP A 119 -0.04 1.39 -3.68
C ASP A 119 -0.94 0.76 -2.60
N THR A 120 -0.57 0.92 -1.32
CA THR A 120 -1.37 0.44 -0.19
C THR A 120 -2.81 0.96 -0.24
N ILE A 121 -2.97 2.27 -0.45
CA ILE A 121 -4.29 2.89 -0.57
C ILE A 121 -5.04 2.28 -1.77
N THR A 122 -4.42 2.21 -2.94
CA THR A 122 -5.06 1.66 -4.14
C THR A 122 -5.58 0.24 -3.92
N PHE A 123 -4.78 -0.63 -3.28
CA PHE A 123 -5.22 -1.99 -2.97
C PHE A 123 -6.36 -2.03 -1.95
N HIS A 124 -6.30 -1.24 -0.87
CA HIS A 124 -7.40 -1.16 0.08
C HIS A 124 -8.70 -0.65 -0.56
N LEU A 125 -8.60 0.32 -1.47
CA LEU A 125 -9.76 0.82 -2.20
C LEU A 125 -10.36 -0.27 -3.11
N ILE A 126 -9.53 -1.03 -3.83
CA ILE A 126 -9.99 -2.17 -4.66
C ILE A 126 -10.74 -3.19 -3.79
N GLU A 127 -10.19 -3.53 -2.62
CA GLU A 127 -10.84 -4.42 -1.67
C GLU A 127 -12.15 -3.83 -1.12
N ARG A 128 -12.25 -2.51 -0.94
CA ARG A 128 -13.50 -1.90 -0.44
C ARG A 128 -14.60 -1.92 -1.50
N VAL A 129 -14.29 -1.59 -2.75
CA VAL A 129 -15.31 -1.38 -3.79
C VAL A 129 -15.91 -2.67 -4.34
N GLN A 130 -15.43 -3.84 -3.90
CA GLN A 130 -16.10 -5.13 -4.17
C GLN A 130 -17.47 -5.22 -3.47
N PHE A 131 -17.70 -4.41 -2.43
CA PHE A 131 -18.98 -4.32 -1.72
C PHE A 131 -19.79 -3.10 -2.19
N PRO A 132 -21.13 -3.15 -2.14
CA PRO A 132 -21.97 -1.97 -2.31
C PRO A 132 -21.65 -0.89 -1.27
N LEU A 133 -22.26 0.29 -1.43
CA LEU A 133 -22.08 1.41 -0.51
C LEU A 133 -22.37 1.00 0.95
N ASN A 134 -23.39 0.17 1.20
CA ASN A 134 -23.79 -0.26 2.55
C ASN A 134 -24.01 0.94 3.49
N GLY A 135 -24.75 1.94 3.01
CA GLY A 135 -24.88 3.25 3.64
C GLY A 135 -25.42 3.20 5.08
N THR A 136 -26.05 2.10 5.49
CA THR A 136 -26.51 1.88 6.87
C THR A 136 -25.35 1.91 7.88
N ILE A 137 -24.16 1.40 7.53
CA ILE A 137 -23.05 1.27 8.48
C ILE A 137 -22.44 2.62 8.89
N TYR A 138 -22.71 3.69 8.14
CA TYR A 138 -22.22 5.05 8.39
C TYR A 138 -23.22 5.91 9.17
N LYS A 139 -24.44 5.42 9.40
CA LYS A 139 -25.50 6.17 10.09
C LYS A 139 -25.53 5.81 11.57
N ALA A 140 -25.36 6.81 12.43
CA ALA A 140 -25.48 6.64 13.88
C ALA A 140 -26.86 6.09 14.28
N GLY A 141 -26.89 5.11 15.18
CA GLY A 141 -28.11 4.47 15.68
C GLY A 141 -28.89 3.61 14.67
N ALA A 142 -28.40 3.46 13.43
CA ALA A 142 -29.07 2.66 12.40
C ALA A 142 -29.00 1.16 12.67
N LEU A 143 -27.89 0.69 13.26
CA LEU A 143 -27.76 -0.67 13.80
C LEU A 143 -27.86 -0.67 15.31
N LYS A 144 -28.44 -1.74 15.88
CA LYS A 144 -28.60 -1.89 17.33
C LYS A 144 -27.32 -2.45 17.96
N ILE A 145 -26.38 -1.56 18.24
CA ILE A 145 -25.13 -1.90 18.94
C ILE A 145 -25.37 -1.77 20.45
N PRO A 146 -25.06 -2.81 21.25
CA PRO A 146 -25.23 -2.73 22.70
C PRO A 146 -24.45 -1.57 23.32
N ASN A 147 -25.13 -0.75 24.13
CA ASN A 147 -24.57 0.37 24.89
C ASN A 147 -23.84 1.45 24.04
N SER A 148 -24.24 1.64 22.78
CA SER A 148 -23.62 2.64 21.90
C SER A 148 -24.59 3.13 20.83
N ASP A 149 -24.65 4.45 20.64
CA ASP A 149 -25.43 5.08 19.56
C ASP A 149 -24.58 5.42 18.33
N LEU A 150 -23.29 5.09 18.35
CA LEU A 150 -22.39 5.30 17.20
C LEU A 150 -22.85 4.57 15.95
N SER A 151 -22.39 5.04 14.78
CA SER A 151 -22.46 4.26 13.56
C SER A 151 -21.66 2.96 13.70
N PHE A 152 -21.96 1.96 12.88
CA PHE A 152 -21.25 0.68 12.93
C PHE A 152 -19.77 0.84 12.57
N LEU A 153 -19.46 1.72 11.60
CA LEU A 153 -18.08 2.08 11.27
C LEU A 153 -17.39 2.73 12.47
N ASP A 154 -17.98 3.77 13.07
CA ASP A 154 -17.36 4.51 14.17
C ASP A 154 -17.14 3.61 15.41
N TRP A 155 -18.13 2.78 15.75
CA TRP A 155 -17.99 1.82 16.84
C TRP A 155 -16.83 0.85 16.58
N THR A 156 -16.78 0.25 15.39
CA THR A 156 -15.75 -0.73 15.04
C THR A 156 -14.36 -0.10 15.01
N LEU A 157 -14.22 1.08 14.41
CA LEU A 157 -12.97 1.82 14.38
C LEU A 157 -12.50 2.20 15.78
N ARG A 158 -13.39 2.74 16.63
CA ARG A 158 -13.07 3.08 18.02
C ARG A 158 -12.61 1.87 18.83
N GLU A 159 -13.31 0.73 18.74
CA GLU A 159 -12.89 -0.49 19.45
C GLU A 159 -11.56 -1.04 18.88
N ARG A 160 -11.31 -0.87 17.58
CA ARG A 160 -10.03 -1.25 16.98
C ARG A 160 -8.87 -0.37 17.47
N GLU A 161 -9.08 0.95 17.56
CA GLU A 161 -8.05 1.87 18.06
C GLU A 161 -7.75 1.63 19.55
N LYS A 162 -8.76 1.30 20.36
CA LYS A 162 -8.52 0.81 21.73
C LYS A 162 -7.56 -0.37 21.74
N LEU A 163 -7.82 -1.39 20.92
CA LEU A 163 -6.95 -2.57 20.84
C LEU A 163 -5.55 -2.21 20.36
N ASP A 164 -5.44 -1.44 19.29
CA ASP A 164 -4.16 -1.07 18.68
C ASP A 164 -3.32 -0.15 19.60
N SER A 165 -3.97 0.65 20.46
CA SER A 165 -3.29 1.48 21.44
C SER A 165 -2.54 0.67 22.50
N LEU A 166 -3.06 -0.50 22.89
CA LEU A 166 -2.42 -1.39 23.85
C LEU A 166 -1.05 -1.87 23.35
N ILE A 167 -0.89 -2.01 22.03
CA ILE A 167 0.33 -2.49 21.38
C ILE A 167 1.24 -1.36 20.87
N ARG A 168 1.04 -0.11 21.36
CA ARG A 168 1.85 1.09 21.09
C ARG A 168 1.70 1.69 19.68
N ARG A 169 0.64 1.37 18.93
CA ARG A 169 0.45 1.90 17.57
C ARG A 169 0.57 3.43 17.53
N PHE A 170 -0.14 4.11 18.43
CA PHE A 170 -0.20 5.57 18.49
C PHE A 170 0.95 6.22 19.29
N GLU A 171 1.97 5.45 19.70
CA GLU A 171 3.26 6.03 20.13
C GLU A 171 4.15 6.36 18.92
N SER A 172 3.89 5.76 17.75
CA SER A 172 4.62 6.05 16.52
C SER A 172 4.29 7.46 16.00
N PRO A 173 5.29 8.24 15.54
CA PRO A 173 5.07 9.63 15.11
C PRO A 173 4.27 9.79 13.81
N ASP A 174 3.97 8.70 13.11
CA ASP A 174 3.23 8.68 11.85
C ASP A 174 1.83 8.03 11.94
N GLU A 175 1.40 7.63 13.15
CA GLU A 175 0.07 7.05 13.39
C GLU A 175 -0.83 8.04 14.15
N TYR A 176 -2.04 8.28 13.63
CA TYR A 176 -2.96 9.31 14.12
C TYR A 176 -4.35 8.70 14.39
N PRO A 177 -4.85 8.73 15.63
CA PRO A 177 -6.14 8.12 15.97
C PRO A 177 -7.31 8.98 15.47
N PHE A 178 -8.41 8.33 15.11
CA PHE A 178 -9.69 8.96 14.85
C PHE A 178 -10.43 9.27 16.17
N PHE A 179 -10.25 8.44 17.20
CA PHE A 179 -10.89 8.55 18.51
C PHE A 179 -9.86 8.66 19.63
N GLN A 180 -9.25 9.84 19.76
CA GLN A 180 -8.19 10.12 20.73
C GLN A 180 -8.60 9.80 22.19
N GLU A 181 -9.86 10.06 22.52
CA GLU A 181 -10.45 9.82 23.85
C GLU A 181 -10.62 8.34 24.19
N SER A 182 -10.55 7.46 23.19
CA SER A 182 -10.72 6.02 23.38
C SER A 182 -9.40 5.29 23.71
N LEU A 183 -8.26 5.92 23.43
CA LEU A 183 -6.95 5.27 23.53
C LEU A 183 -6.65 4.80 24.96
N GLN A 184 -6.05 3.62 25.05
CA GLN A 184 -5.64 2.99 26.30
C GLN A 184 -4.13 3.14 26.51
N LYS A 185 -3.69 2.99 27.76
CA LYS A 185 -2.27 2.95 28.10
C LYS A 185 -1.64 1.67 27.51
N PRO A 186 -0.51 1.76 26.79
CA PRO A 186 0.17 0.58 26.26
C PRO A 186 0.56 -0.43 27.34
N ILE A 187 0.48 -1.72 27.01
CA ILE A 187 0.87 -2.84 27.88
C ILE A 187 2.31 -3.29 27.65
N LEU A 188 2.95 -2.76 26.61
CA LEU A 188 4.33 -3.07 26.23
C LEU A 188 5.29 -1.99 26.75
N GLN A 189 6.58 -2.30 26.82
CA GLN A 189 7.62 -1.32 27.14
C GLN A 189 7.67 -0.20 26.08
N PRO A 190 7.92 1.07 26.44
CA PRO A 190 7.88 2.18 25.48
C PRO A 190 8.96 2.03 24.41
N LEU A 191 8.67 2.52 23.20
CA LEU A 191 9.69 2.75 22.18
C LEU A 191 10.25 4.17 22.32
N HIS A 192 11.57 4.33 22.17
CA HIS A 192 12.23 5.63 22.23
C HIS A 192 12.43 6.19 20.83
N TYR A 193 11.40 6.86 20.30
CA TYR A 193 11.54 7.61 19.06
C TYR A 193 12.34 8.90 19.29
N PRO A 194 13.29 9.25 18.40
CA PRO A 194 13.92 10.56 18.44
C PRO A 194 12.87 11.65 18.21
N LYS A 195 13.19 12.88 18.62
CA LYS A 195 12.34 14.04 18.35
C LYS A 195 12.47 14.44 16.88
N ILE A 196 11.67 13.80 16.01
CA ILE A 196 11.64 14.06 14.57
C ILE A 196 10.79 15.30 14.29
N LEU A 197 9.57 15.32 14.80
CA LEU A 197 8.62 16.40 14.59
C LEU A 197 8.61 17.36 15.80
N HIS A 198 8.42 18.65 15.54
CA HIS A 198 8.00 19.61 16.57
C HIS A 198 6.64 19.20 17.17
N LYS A 199 6.44 19.53 18.46
CA LYS A 199 5.24 19.15 19.21
C LYS A 199 4.05 19.95 18.67
N ASN A 200 3.04 19.23 18.18
CA ASN A 200 1.87 19.83 17.54
C ASN A 200 0.60 19.06 17.92
N ASN A 201 -0.56 19.63 17.62
CA ASN A 201 -1.87 18.99 17.80
C ASN A 201 -2.64 18.79 16.49
N VAL A 202 -1.97 18.88 15.34
CA VAL A 202 -2.60 18.81 14.02
C VAL A 202 -3.17 17.41 13.77
N ASN A 203 -4.49 17.29 13.62
CA ASN A 203 -5.16 16.05 13.23
C ASN A 203 -6.39 16.40 12.38
N VAL A 204 -6.42 15.90 11.14
CA VAL A 204 -7.52 16.15 10.18
C VAL A 204 -8.38 14.90 9.92
N ASN A 205 -8.28 13.87 10.77
CA ASN A 205 -8.98 12.59 10.60
C ASN A 205 -10.50 12.73 10.42
N GLU A 206 -11.16 13.66 11.10
CA GLU A 206 -12.58 13.91 10.90
C GLU A 206 -12.91 14.35 9.46
N LYS A 207 -12.08 15.23 8.87
CA LYS A 207 -12.22 15.65 7.47
C LYS A 207 -11.95 14.51 6.49
N ILE A 208 -10.96 13.65 6.80
CA ILE A 208 -10.63 12.47 6.01
C ILE A 208 -11.82 11.49 5.99
N LYS A 209 -12.34 11.13 7.17
CA LYS A 209 -13.48 10.22 7.31
C LYS A 209 -14.71 10.75 6.57
N LYS A 210 -15.02 12.04 6.75
CA LYS A 210 -16.13 12.69 6.09
C LYS A 210 -16.00 12.63 4.56
N SER A 211 -14.87 13.06 4.01
CA SER A 211 -14.66 13.10 2.56
C SER A 211 -14.67 11.70 1.94
N TYR A 212 -14.11 10.72 2.65
CA TYR A 212 -14.14 9.32 2.24
C TYR A 212 -15.59 8.80 2.11
N ILE A 213 -16.42 9.02 3.14
CA ILE A 213 -17.81 8.52 3.17
C ILE A 213 -18.73 9.30 2.22
N GLU A 214 -18.64 10.63 2.20
CA GLU A 214 -19.60 11.48 1.50
C GLU A 214 -19.27 11.71 0.02
N HIS A 215 -18.01 11.54 -0.38
CA HIS A 215 -17.57 11.86 -1.74
C HIS A 215 -16.95 10.67 -2.48
N PHE A 216 -16.02 9.94 -1.84
CA PHE A 216 -15.36 8.82 -2.52
C PHE A 216 -16.28 7.60 -2.66
N LEU A 217 -16.84 7.10 -1.56
CA LEU A 217 -17.63 5.86 -1.59
C LEU A 217 -18.83 5.91 -2.57
N PRO A 218 -19.63 7.00 -2.63
CA PRO A 218 -20.76 7.06 -3.57
C PRO A 218 -20.34 7.03 -5.04
N ALA A 219 -19.15 7.54 -5.38
CA ALA A 219 -18.62 7.54 -6.74
C ALA A 219 -17.90 6.24 -7.11
N ALA A 220 -17.37 5.51 -6.11
CA ALA A 220 -16.50 4.37 -6.31
C ALA A 220 -17.20 3.01 -6.15
N CYS A 221 -18.17 2.88 -5.24
CA CYS A 221 -18.90 1.64 -5.04
C CYS A 221 -19.85 1.34 -6.21
N ALA A 222 -20.02 0.06 -6.53
CA ALA A 222 -20.95 -0.37 -7.56
C ALA A 222 -22.40 0.00 -7.20
N ASP A 223 -23.12 0.58 -8.16
CA ASP A 223 -24.56 0.77 -8.11
C ASP A 223 -25.25 -0.46 -8.71
N PHE A 224 -25.98 -1.19 -7.86
CA PHE A 224 -26.73 -2.38 -8.26
C PHE A 224 -28.19 -2.08 -8.64
N GLY A 225 -28.58 -0.80 -8.71
CA GLY A 225 -29.96 -0.38 -9.01
C GLY A 225 -30.95 -0.76 -7.91
N ARG A 226 -30.47 -0.97 -6.69
CA ARG A 226 -31.27 -1.32 -5.51
C ARG A 226 -30.75 -0.60 -4.27
N GLU A 227 -31.62 -0.45 -3.29
CA GLU A 227 -31.25 0.06 -1.99
C GLU A 227 -30.44 -0.97 -1.18
N ASP A 228 -29.83 -0.49 -0.10
CA ASP A 228 -29.16 -1.31 0.91
C ASP A 228 -30.13 -2.36 1.47
N ARG A 229 -29.78 -3.65 1.34
CA ARG A 229 -30.67 -4.77 1.72
C ARG A 229 -30.71 -5.06 3.22
N GLY A 230 -29.94 -4.32 4.02
CA GLY A 230 -29.99 -4.44 5.48
C GLY A 230 -29.00 -5.43 6.07
N GLU A 231 -28.94 -5.42 7.41
CA GLU A 231 -27.98 -6.16 8.24
C GLU A 231 -27.96 -7.68 7.99
N THR A 232 -29.06 -8.25 7.55
CA THR A 232 -29.19 -9.70 7.32
C THR A 232 -28.80 -10.14 5.91
N GLU A 233 -28.62 -9.20 4.98
CA GLU A 233 -28.38 -9.49 3.56
C GLU A 233 -27.09 -8.89 2.99
N GLU A 234 -26.56 -7.83 3.62
CA GLU A 234 -25.33 -7.17 3.19
C GLU A 234 -24.12 -7.49 4.09
N ASN A 235 -22.93 -7.41 3.49
CA ASN A 235 -21.66 -7.71 4.18
C ASN A 235 -21.13 -6.49 4.96
N TYR A 236 -21.86 -6.04 5.97
CA TYR A 236 -21.50 -4.87 6.78
C TYR A 236 -20.16 -5.01 7.50
N GLY A 237 -19.87 -6.18 8.08
CA GLY A 237 -18.61 -6.45 8.76
C GLY A 237 -17.39 -6.33 7.83
N SER A 238 -17.48 -6.94 6.64
CA SER A 238 -16.42 -6.87 5.64
C SER A 238 -16.22 -5.45 5.10
N SER A 239 -17.32 -4.72 4.87
CA SER A 239 -17.29 -3.34 4.41
C SER A 239 -16.62 -2.43 5.44
N ALA A 240 -17.05 -2.49 6.70
CA ALA A 240 -16.48 -1.69 7.78
C ALA A 240 -14.99 -2.00 8.01
N THR A 241 -14.58 -3.27 7.90
CA THR A 241 -13.17 -3.65 8.04
C THR A 241 -12.32 -3.11 6.89
N ALA A 242 -12.83 -3.17 5.65
CA ALA A 242 -12.16 -2.57 4.49
C ALA A 242 -12.10 -1.04 4.59
N ASP A 243 -13.17 -0.40 5.08
CA ASP A 243 -13.20 1.04 5.34
C ASP A 243 -12.12 1.46 6.34
N ILE A 244 -11.95 0.72 7.44
CA ILE A 244 -10.91 1.01 8.44
C ILE A 244 -9.51 0.93 7.83
N ALA A 245 -9.24 -0.07 6.98
CA ALA A 245 -7.96 -0.17 6.29
C ALA A 245 -7.70 1.03 5.37
N CYS A 246 -8.73 1.48 4.62
CA CYS A 246 -8.66 2.68 3.80
C CYS A 246 -8.40 3.93 4.63
N LEU A 247 -9.18 4.15 5.69
CA LEU A 247 -9.09 5.32 6.56
C LEU A 247 -7.74 5.43 7.26
N GLN A 248 -7.20 4.32 7.76
CA GLN A 248 -5.88 4.29 8.39
C GLN A 248 -4.76 4.61 7.40
N ALA A 249 -4.81 4.03 6.19
CA ALA A 249 -3.82 4.31 5.16
C ALA A 249 -3.90 5.77 4.64
N LEU A 250 -5.11 6.29 4.44
CA LEU A 250 -5.36 7.69 4.08
C LEU A 250 -4.88 8.64 5.17
N SER A 251 -5.21 8.35 6.44
CA SER A 251 -4.74 9.11 7.59
C SER A 251 -3.22 9.21 7.61
N ARG A 252 -2.53 8.08 7.51
CA ARG A 252 -1.07 8.04 7.48
C ARG A 252 -0.51 8.84 6.31
N ARG A 253 -1.05 8.66 5.10
CA ARG A 253 -0.61 9.37 3.88
C ARG A 253 -0.77 10.89 3.97
N ILE A 254 -1.91 11.35 4.49
CA ILE A 254 -2.23 12.78 4.58
C ILE A 254 -1.40 13.42 5.70
N HIS A 255 -1.33 12.77 6.86
CA HIS A 255 -0.54 13.29 7.98
C HIS A 255 0.97 13.15 7.77
N PHE A 256 1.41 12.35 6.80
CA PHE A 256 2.81 12.35 6.35
C PHE A 256 3.28 13.73 5.86
N GLY A 257 2.33 14.63 5.53
CA GLY A 257 2.60 16.05 5.30
C GLY A 257 3.41 16.71 6.42
N LYS A 258 3.32 16.26 7.67
CA LYS A 258 4.15 16.81 8.77
C LYS A 258 5.65 16.57 8.55
N PHE A 259 6.03 15.39 8.07
CA PHE A 259 7.42 15.08 7.76
C PHE A 259 7.91 15.87 6.54
N VAL A 260 7.05 16.04 5.53
CA VAL A 260 7.31 16.89 4.36
C VAL A 260 7.55 18.35 4.79
N ALA A 261 6.67 18.88 5.63
CA ALA A 261 6.76 20.24 6.16
C ALA A 261 8.02 20.44 6.99
N GLU A 262 8.34 19.51 7.89
CA GLU A 262 9.57 19.60 8.70
C GLU A 262 10.82 19.57 7.82
N SER A 263 10.87 18.69 6.83
CA SER A 263 11.99 18.61 5.88
C SER A 263 12.18 19.90 5.07
N LYS A 264 11.08 20.50 4.58
CA LYS A 264 11.09 21.80 3.90
C LYS A 264 11.52 22.93 4.83
N PHE A 265 11.04 22.95 6.07
CA PHE A 265 11.44 23.93 7.08
C PHE A 265 12.94 23.88 7.37
N GLN A 266 13.50 22.69 7.54
CA GLN A 266 14.95 22.53 7.79
C GLN A 266 15.78 23.01 6.59
N SER A 267 15.29 22.80 5.37
CA SER A 267 15.99 23.18 4.13
C SER A 267 15.94 24.68 3.85
N GLU A 268 14.82 25.36 4.14
CA GLU A 268 14.60 26.79 3.86
C GLU A 268 14.18 27.55 5.14
N LYS A 269 14.92 27.36 6.23
CA LYS A 269 14.54 27.83 7.58
C LYS A 269 14.21 29.31 7.66
N ASP A 270 15.04 30.18 7.06
CA ASP A 270 14.82 31.63 7.13
C ASP A 270 13.55 32.07 6.41
N LYS A 271 13.22 31.43 5.28
CA LYS A 271 12.02 31.71 4.50
C LYS A 271 10.77 31.33 5.28
N PHE A 272 10.70 30.08 5.76
CA PHE A 272 9.55 29.62 6.52
C PHE A 272 9.41 30.34 7.86
N THR A 273 10.52 30.66 8.55
CA THR A 273 10.48 31.45 9.79
C THR A 273 9.80 32.80 9.58
N LYS A 274 10.15 33.52 8.50
CA LYS A 274 9.51 34.81 8.16
C LYS A 274 8.01 34.66 7.88
N LEU A 275 7.62 33.65 7.11
CA LEU A 275 6.22 33.38 6.78
C LEU A 275 5.40 33.04 8.03
N ILE A 276 5.94 32.19 8.91
CA ILE A 276 5.28 31.78 10.16
C ILE A 276 5.11 32.98 11.10
N GLN A 277 6.16 33.79 11.28
CA GLN A 277 6.10 35.00 12.12
C GLN A 277 5.13 36.05 11.59
N ALA A 278 4.95 36.13 10.27
CA ALA A 278 3.96 37.01 9.65
C ALA A 278 2.52 36.46 9.73
N GLY A 279 2.32 35.20 10.14
CA GLY A 279 1.03 34.53 10.10
C GLY A 279 0.51 34.25 8.68
N ASP A 280 1.40 34.23 7.69
CA ASP A 280 1.05 34.18 6.27
C ASP A 280 0.78 32.75 5.79
N ARG A 281 -0.42 32.26 6.11
CA ARG A 281 -0.87 30.90 5.75
C ARG A 281 -0.92 30.69 4.24
N ASP A 282 -1.35 31.70 3.49
CA ASP A 282 -1.43 31.64 2.02
C ASP A 282 -0.02 31.59 1.41
N GLY A 283 0.91 32.41 1.91
CA GLY A 283 2.31 32.38 1.52
C GLY A 283 2.99 31.04 1.82
N ILE A 284 2.69 30.42 2.96
CA ILE A 284 3.15 29.05 3.27
C ILE A 284 2.56 28.06 2.25
N GLY A 285 1.24 28.12 2.01
CA GLY A 285 0.55 27.26 1.05
C GLY A 285 1.12 27.33 -0.37
N ALA A 286 1.44 28.54 -0.82
CA ALA A 286 2.11 28.77 -2.10
C ALA A 286 3.55 28.22 -2.10
N ALA A 287 4.31 28.44 -1.01
CA ALA A 287 5.70 28.00 -0.91
C ALA A 287 5.86 26.47 -0.87
N ILE A 288 4.88 25.72 -0.38
CA ILE A 288 4.92 24.26 -0.32
C ILE A 288 4.36 23.57 -1.58
N THR A 289 3.64 24.30 -2.44
CA THR A 289 2.94 23.76 -3.60
C THR A 289 3.89 23.59 -4.79
N ASN A 290 3.78 22.44 -5.48
CA ASN A 290 4.45 22.22 -6.76
C ASN A 290 3.46 21.53 -7.71
N GLU A 291 2.81 22.34 -8.55
CA GLU A 291 1.74 21.89 -9.46
C GLU A 291 2.23 20.81 -10.44
N ALA A 292 3.48 20.92 -10.92
CA ALA A 292 4.05 19.94 -11.84
C ALA A 292 4.25 18.57 -11.15
N VAL A 293 4.58 18.55 -9.86
CA VAL A 293 4.68 17.31 -9.08
C VAL A 293 3.28 16.75 -8.79
N GLU A 294 2.31 17.58 -8.43
CA GLU A 294 0.93 17.15 -8.20
C GLU A 294 0.31 16.50 -9.44
N LYS A 295 0.51 17.11 -10.61
CA LYS A 295 0.07 16.52 -11.89
C LYS A 295 0.67 15.13 -12.12
N LYS A 296 1.99 14.98 -11.90
CA LYS A 296 2.67 13.68 -12.03
C LYS A 296 2.19 12.64 -11.02
N VAL A 297 1.80 13.05 -9.80
CA VAL A 297 1.20 12.16 -8.80
C VAL A 297 -0.15 11.64 -9.30
N LEU A 298 -1.01 12.52 -9.82
CA LEU A 298 -2.33 12.14 -10.34
C LEU A 298 -2.22 11.24 -11.58
N GLU A 299 -1.33 11.55 -12.52
CA GLU A 299 -1.06 10.72 -13.70
C GLU A 299 -0.59 9.32 -13.31
N ARG A 300 0.39 9.23 -12.39
CA ARG A 300 0.90 7.96 -11.86
C ARG A 300 -0.19 7.17 -11.14
N LEU A 301 -0.96 7.82 -10.28
CA LEU A 301 -2.04 7.17 -9.54
C LEU A 301 -3.12 6.62 -10.47
N GLY A 302 -3.54 7.39 -11.48
CA GLY A 302 -4.51 6.93 -12.46
C GLY A 302 -4.01 5.72 -13.25
N LEU A 303 -2.72 5.70 -13.60
CA LEU A 303 -2.09 4.52 -14.22
C LEU A 303 -2.09 3.31 -13.27
N LYS A 304 -1.67 3.48 -12.01
CA LYS A 304 -1.68 2.41 -11.00
C LYS A 304 -3.09 1.84 -10.78
N ALA A 305 -4.09 2.70 -10.60
CA ALA A 305 -5.47 2.28 -10.41
C ALA A 305 -6.02 1.50 -11.62
N ARG A 306 -5.70 1.91 -12.85
CA ARG A 306 -6.02 1.14 -14.05
C ARG A 306 -5.33 -0.21 -14.07
N THR A 307 -4.02 -0.23 -13.84
CA THR A 307 -3.21 -1.45 -13.91
C THR A 307 -3.63 -2.47 -12.86
N TYR A 308 -3.76 -2.06 -11.59
CA TYR A 308 -4.16 -2.97 -10.50
C TYR A 308 -5.65 -3.32 -10.53
N GLY A 309 -6.47 -2.44 -11.08
CA GLY A 309 -7.90 -2.65 -11.28
C GLY A 309 -8.24 -3.58 -12.45
N THR A 310 -7.30 -3.90 -13.33
CA THR A 310 -7.56 -4.75 -14.51
C THR A 310 -7.11 -6.18 -14.25
N ASP A 311 -7.94 -7.16 -14.61
CA ASP A 311 -7.52 -8.56 -14.61
C ASP A 311 -6.68 -8.85 -15.88
N PRO A 312 -5.41 -9.30 -15.74
CA PRO A 312 -4.55 -9.59 -16.89
C PRO A 312 -5.13 -10.63 -17.86
N SER A 313 -6.02 -11.50 -17.39
CA SER A 313 -6.61 -12.58 -18.19
C SER A 313 -7.84 -12.16 -19.01
N ILE A 314 -8.50 -11.06 -18.64
CA ILE A 314 -9.76 -10.60 -19.27
C ILE A 314 -9.47 -9.57 -20.38
N GLY A 315 -8.24 -9.06 -20.48
CA GLY A 315 -7.86 -8.03 -21.45
C GLY A 315 -8.45 -6.65 -21.12
N ALA A 316 -8.18 -5.66 -21.97
CA ALA A 316 -8.58 -4.26 -21.74
C ALA A 316 -10.09 -3.98 -21.86
N ASP A 317 -10.89 -4.96 -22.32
CA ASP A 317 -12.33 -4.84 -22.53
C ASP A 317 -13.18 -5.29 -21.31
N GLY A 318 -12.53 -5.77 -20.24
CA GLY A 318 -13.20 -6.15 -19.00
C GLY A 318 -13.60 -4.95 -18.13
N GLN A 319 -14.69 -5.09 -17.37
CA GLN A 319 -15.04 -4.11 -16.34
C GLN A 319 -13.95 -4.10 -15.25
N GLY A 320 -13.28 -2.96 -15.07
CA GLY A 320 -12.24 -2.80 -14.06
C GLY A 320 -12.80 -2.94 -12.64
N LYS A 321 -11.98 -3.45 -11.71
CA LYS A 321 -12.31 -3.67 -10.30
C LYS A 321 -12.63 -2.37 -9.54
N ILE A 322 -12.21 -1.21 -10.05
CA ILE A 322 -12.37 0.08 -9.39
C ILE A 322 -12.61 1.20 -10.39
N ASN A 323 -13.42 2.19 -10.00
CA ASN A 323 -13.59 3.43 -10.75
C ASN A 323 -12.33 4.31 -10.61
N VAL A 324 -11.52 4.34 -11.67
CA VAL A 324 -10.26 5.09 -11.73
C VAL A 324 -10.47 6.59 -11.55
N ASP A 325 -11.53 7.14 -12.15
CA ASP A 325 -11.81 8.57 -12.07
C ASP A 325 -12.20 8.96 -10.63
N ALA A 326 -12.93 8.10 -9.93
CA ALA A 326 -13.23 8.30 -8.50
C ALA A 326 -11.95 8.32 -7.64
N VAL A 327 -10.98 7.45 -7.92
CA VAL A 327 -9.68 7.42 -7.21
C VAL A 327 -8.87 8.70 -7.48
N VAL A 328 -8.79 9.12 -8.75
CA VAL A 328 -8.08 10.34 -9.14
C VAL A 328 -8.75 11.58 -8.55
N ALA A 329 -10.07 11.66 -8.60
CA ALA A 329 -10.85 12.74 -7.98
C ALA A 329 -10.63 12.78 -6.47
N MET A 330 -10.66 11.63 -5.79
CA MET A 330 -10.39 11.57 -4.35
C MET A 330 -9.02 12.17 -4.00
N TYR A 331 -7.99 11.85 -4.79
CA TYR A 331 -6.65 12.39 -4.54
C TYR A 331 -6.55 13.89 -4.82
N LYS A 332 -7.12 14.31 -5.95
CA LYS A 332 -7.08 15.70 -6.40
C LYS A 332 -7.87 16.63 -5.47
N ASP A 333 -9.06 16.23 -5.09
CA ASP A 333 -10.03 17.10 -4.43
C ASP A 333 -9.96 16.99 -2.90
N PHE A 334 -9.41 15.90 -2.35
CA PHE A 334 -9.33 15.70 -0.89
C PHE A 334 -7.93 15.34 -0.37
N VAL A 335 -7.25 14.30 -0.90
CA VAL A 335 -5.97 13.84 -0.31
C VAL A 335 -4.88 14.91 -0.41
N ILE A 336 -4.66 15.49 -1.60
CA ILE A 336 -3.64 16.52 -1.81
C ILE A 336 -4.01 17.80 -1.02
N PRO A 337 -5.24 18.35 -1.12
CA PRO A 337 -5.63 19.52 -0.33
C PRO A 337 -5.50 19.33 1.18
N LEU A 338 -5.96 18.20 1.75
CA LEU A 338 -5.82 17.92 3.18
C LEU A 338 -4.36 17.72 3.60
N THR A 339 -3.50 17.17 2.72
CA THR A 339 -2.06 17.09 2.98
C THR A 339 -1.45 18.50 3.09
N LYS A 340 -1.83 19.42 2.19
CA LYS A 340 -1.40 20.82 2.25
C LYS A 340 -1.90 21.52 3.51
N GLU A 341 -3.14 21.27 3.91
CA GLU A 341 -3.68 21.79 5.17
C GLU A 341 -2.83 21.32 6.36
N VAL A 342 -2.49 20.03 6.43
CA VAL A 342 -1.60 19.50 7.46
C VAL A 342 -0.22 20.17 7.44
N GLU A 343 0.38 20.35 6.26
CA GLU A 343 1.68 21.03 6.11
C GLU A 343 1.62 22.46 6.65
N VAL A 344 0.58 23.22 6.29
CA VAL A 344 0.40 24.62 6.75
C VAL A 344 0.17 24.67 8.25
N GLU A 345 -0.78 23.91 8.80
CA GLU A 345 -1.08 23.93 10.24
C GLU A 345 0.11 23.48 11.08
N TYR A 346 0.90 22.53 10.58
CA TYR A 346 2.12 22.10 11.24
C TYR A 346 3.17 23.22 11.30
N LEU A 347 3.43 23.89 10.16
CA LEU A 347 4.39 24.99 10.10
C LEU A 347 3.97 26.17 10.98
N MET A 348 2.68 26.44 11.07
CA MET A 348 2.16 27.51 11.93
C MET A 348 2.46 27.32 13.42
N GLN A 349 2.59 26.07 13.88
CA GLN A 349 2.94 25.74 15.27
C GLN A 349 4.46 25.60 15.48
N ARG A 350 5.26 25.69 14.41
CA ARG A 350 6.66 25.21 14.39
C ARG A 350 7.63 26.05 15.23
N LEU A 351 7.27 27.29 15.54
CA LEU A 351 8.10 28.23 16.31
C LEU A 351 7.64 28.37 17.77
N GLU A 352 6.63 27.63 18.19
CA GLU A 352 6.14 27.60 19.59
C GLU A 352 7.10 26.92 20.56
#